data_AF-A0A0N4X5A8-F1
#
_entry.id   AF-A0A0N4X5A8-F1
#
_cell.length_a   1.000
_cell.length_b   1.000
_cell.length_c   1.000
_cell.angle_alpha   90.00
_cell.angle_beta   90.00
_cell.angle_gamma   90.00
#
_symmetry.space_group_name_H-M   'P 1'
#
loop_
_entity.id
_entity.type
_entity.pdbx_description
1 polymer ?
#
loop_
_entity_poly.entity_id
_entity_poly.type
_entity_poly.pdbx_seq_one_letter_code
_entity_poly.pdbx_strand_id
1 'polypeptide(L)'
;MLLLSNILHSLTEGLGLATNALLIYLVLTKTPKRLTTYSILILNFAICDLLTCMSAFFVQQRYSYICLFIYYSTIRKRALGVKTFQTQKLSIKQ
;
A
#
# COMPACT_ATOMS: atom_id res chain seq x y z
N MET A 1 -8.40 -13.08 12.88
CA MET A 1 -9.00 -11.73 13.01
C MET A 1 -8.21 -10.68 12.23
N LEU A 2 -6.89 -10.51 12.45
CA LEU A 2 -6.04 -9.52 11.76
C LEU A 2 -5.88 -9.73 10.23
N LEU A 3 -5.85 -10.99 9.76
CA LEU A 3 -5.77 -11.27 8.31
C LEU A 3 -7.04 -10.83 7.58
N LEU A 4 -8.20 -11.04 8.19
CA LEU A 4 -9.48 -10.66 7.61
C LEU A 4 -9.59 -9.14 7.48
N SER A 5 -9.20 -8.38 8.52
CA SER A 5 -9.25 -6.92 8.47
C SER A 5 -8.35 -6.33 7.39
N ASN A 6 -7.17 -6.90 7.15
CA ASN A 6 -6.27 -6.44 6.10
C ASN A 6 -6.82 -6.71 4.70
N ILE A 7 -7.41 -7.89 4.48
CA ILE A 7 -8.05 -8.24 3.21
C ILE A 7 -9.23 -7.31 2.95
N LEU A 8 -10.09 -7.10 3.96
CA LEU A 8 -11.23 -6.18 3.85
C LEU A 8 -10.78 -4.75 3.55
N HIS A 9 -9.76 -4.25 4.25
CA HIS A 9 -9.21 -2.91 4.02
C HIS A 9 -8.71 -2.76 2.57
N SER A 10 -7.89 -3.68 2.06
CA SER A 10 -7.43 -3.60 0.67
C SER A 10 -8.55 -3.73 -0.36
N LEU A 11 -9.62 -4.49 -0.08
CA LEU A 11 -10.80 -4.55 -0.95
C LEU A 11 -11.58 -3.23 -0.94
N THR A 12 -11.77 -2.61 0.23
CA THR A 12 -12.45 -1.32 0.36
C THR A 12 -11.68 -0.21 -0.35
N GLU A 13 -10.37 -0.17 -0.19
CA GLU A 13 -9.46 0.76 -0.88
C GLU A 13 -9.55 0.60 -2.41
N GLY A 14 -9.51 -0.64 -2.91
CA GLY A 14 -9.62 -0.93 -4.34
C GLY A 14 -10.99 -0.59 -4.92
N LEU A 15 -12.07 -0.91 -4.19
CA LEU A 15 -13.43 -0.53 -4.60
C LEU A 15 -13.60 0.98 -4.60
N GLY A 16 -13.11 1.69 -3.57
CA GLY A 16 -13.14 3.15 -3.49
C GLY A 16 -12.41 3.82 -4.65
N LEU A 17 -11.22 3.34 -5.03
CA LEU A 17 -10.52 3.80 -6.22
C LEU A 17 -11.37 3.63 -7.49
N ALA A 18 -11.97 2.45 -7.68
CA ALA A 18 -12.76 2.14 -8.87
C ALA A 18 -14.06 2.94 -8.97
N THR A 19 -14.83 3.06 -7.88
CA THR A 19 -16.08 3.83 -7.86
C THR A 19 -15.83 5.32 -7.97
N ASN A 20 -14.81 5.88 -7.30
CA ASN A 20 -14.50 7.30 -7.43
C ASN A 20 -13.97 7.66 -8.83
N ALA A 21 -13.17 6.79 -9.46
CA ALA A 21 -12.75 6.97 -10.86
C ALA A 21 -13.95 6.89 -11.83
N LEU A 22 -14.87 5.95 -11.60
CA LEU A 22 -16.09 5.82 -12.39
C LEU A 22 -16.99 7.06 -12.24
N LEU A 23 -17.07 7.63 -11.03
CA LEU A 23 -17.86 8.83 -10.74
C LEU A 23 -17.30 10.06 -11.48
N ILE A 24 -15.96 10.21 -11.50
CA ILE A 24 -15.29 11.25 -12.29
C ILE A 24 -15.58 11.06 -13.78
N TYR A 25 -15.48 9.83 -14.30
CA TYR A 25 -15.81 9.53 -15.70
C TYR A 25 -17.27 9.85 -16.04
N LEU A 26 -18.20 9.50 -15.16
CA LEU A 26 -19.63 9.80 -15.31
C LEU A 26 -19.90 11.31 -15.31
N VAL A 27 -19.26 12.05 -14.39
CA VAL A 27 -19.33 13.51 -14.35
C VAL A 27 -18.81 14.12 -15.65
N LEU A 28 -17.66 13.69 -16.15
CA LEU A 28 -17.09 14.20 -17.40
C LEU A 28 -17.96 13.89 -18.63
N THR A 29 -18.56 12.69 -18.68
CA THR A 29 -19.27 12.21 -19.88
C THR A 29 -20.75 12.62 -19.90
N LYS A 30 -21.40 12.77 -18.74
CA LYS A 30 -22.86 12.90 -18.65
C LYS A 30 -23.37 14.19 -18.00
N THR A 31 -22.54 15.17 -17.64
CA THR A 31 -23.04 16.38 -16.96
C THR A 31 -23.72 17.35 -17.94
N PRO A 32 -25.06 17.54 -17.90
CA PRO A 32 -25.72 18.65 -18.59
C PRO A 32 -25.47 19.97 -17.86
N LYS A 33 -25.44 21.09 -18.62
CA LYS A 33 -25.14 22.47 -18.14
C LYS A 33 -25.96 22.97 -16.92
N ARG A 34 -27.03 22.28 -16.52
CA ARG A 34 -27.90 22.60 -15.37
C ARG A 34 -27.42 22.06 -14.02
N LEU A 35 -26.52 21.08 -14.00
CA LEU A 35 -26.02 20.42 -12.77
C LEU A 35 -24.54 20.73 -12.48
N THR A 36 -23.92 21.64 -13.23
CA THR A 36 -22.49 21.96 -13.16
C THR A 36 -22.04 22.30 -11.75
N THR A 37 -22.78 23.12 -10.98
CA THR A 37 -22.41 23.46 -9.60
C THR A 37 -22.40 22.25 -8.67
N TYR A 38 -23.39 21.37 -8.77
CA TYR A 38 -23.44 20.12 -7.98
C TYR A 38 -22.38 19.12 -8.42
N SER A 39 -22.13 19.05 -9.73
CA SER A 39 -21.15 18.16 -10.33
C SER A 39 -19.72 18.52 -9.90
N ILE A 40 -19.40 19.81 -9.74
CA ILE A 40 -18.11 20.28 -9.21
C ILE A 40 -17.92 19.82 -7.77
N LEU A 41 -18.94 19.90 -6.91
CA LEU A 41 -18.85 19.43 -5.52
C LEU A 41 -18.63 17.92 -5.45
N ILE A 42 -19.37 17.15 -6.24
CA ILE A 42 -19.26 15.68 -6.32
C ILE A 42 -17.87 15.28 -6.86
N LEU A 43 -17.37 16.00 -7.86
CA LEU A 43 -16.05 15.76 -8.42
C LEU A 43 -14.94 16.09 -7.42
N ASN A 44 -15.05 17.19 -6.67
CA ASN A 44 -14.08 17.54 -5.64
C ASN A 44 -14.07 16.50 -4.51
N PHE A 45 -15.24 16.04 -4.10
CA PHE A 45 -15.37 14.97 -3.12
C PHE A 45 -14.73 13.67 -3.62
N ALA A 46 -15.02 13.26 -4.87
CA ALA A 46 -14.43 12.07 -5.49
C ALA A 46 -12.90 12.16 -5.63
N ILE A 47 -12.35 13.35 -5.89
CA ILE A 47 -10.90 13.58 -5.93
C ILE A 47 -10.29 13.44 -4.54
N CYS A 48 -10.90 14.04 -3.51
CA CYS A 48 -10.45 13.89 -2.12
C CYS A 48 -10.48 12.42 -1.67
N ASP A 49 -11.53 11.69 -2.04
CA ASP A 49 -11.70 10.27 -1.74
C ASP A 49 -10.64 9.42 -2.48
N LEU A 50 -10.38 9.70 -3.77
CA LEU A 50 -9.27 9.10 -4.53
C LEU A 50 -7.90 9.35 -3.88
N LEU A 51 -7.61 10.60 -3.50
CA LEU A 51 -6.36 10.96 -2.84
C LEU A 51 -6.18 10.22 -1.51
N THR A 52 -7.27 10.07 -0.76
CA THR A 52 -7.28 9.33 0.50
C THR A 52 -6.93 7.87 0.28
N CYS A 53 -7.62 7.16 -0.62
CA CYS A 53 -7.30 5.77 -0.94
C CYS A 53 -5.89 5.64 -1.54
N MET A 54 -5.45 6.57 -2.39
CA MET A 54 -4.11 6.52 -2.96
C MET A 54 -3.03 6.67 -1.88
N SER A 55 -3.27 7.55 -0.89
CA SER A 55 -2.35 7.75 0.23
C SER A 55 -2.27 6.50 1.13
N ALA A 56 -3.41 5.86 1.41
CA ALA A 56 -3.45 4.62 2.19
C ALA A 56 -2.76 3.46 1.45
N PHE A 57 -2.94 3.35 0.13
CA PHE A 57 -2.18 2.41 -0.69
C PHE A 57 -0.66 2.65 -0.63
N PHE A 58 -0.22 3.91 -0.74
CA PHE A 58 1.19 4.29 -0.63
C PHE A 58 1.79 3.93 0.74
N VAL A 59 1.02 4.16 1.80
CA VAL A 59 1.40 3.80 3.17
C VAL A 59 1.54 2.28 3.29
N GLN A 60 0.58 1.51 2.78
CA GLN A 60 0.62 0.04 2.81
C GLN A 60 1.83 -0.51 2.03
N GLN A 61 2.13 0.09 0.87
CA GLN A 61 3.29 -0.25 0.05
C GLN A 61 4.62 0.03 0.78
N ARG A 62 4.74 1.18 1.47
CA ARG A 62 5.92 1.52 2.30
C ARG A 62 6.16 0.52 3.42
N TYR A 63 5.12 0.12 4.15
CA TYR A 63 5.24 -0.87 5.22
C TYR A 63 5.70 -2.23 4.71
N SER A 64 5.20 -2.66 3.53
CA SER A 64 5.60 -3.92 2.91
C SER A 64 7.09 -3.97 2.58
N TYR A 65 7.63 -2.92 1.94
CA TYR A 65 9.06 -2.85 1.61
C TYR A 65 9.97 -2.78 2.84
N ILE A 66 9.59 -2.02 3.87
CA ILE A 66 10.35 -1.96 5.13
C ILE A 66 10.38 -3.32 5.82
N CYS A 67 9.25 -4.04 5.86
CA CYS A 67 9.18 -5.37 6.45
C CYS A 67 10.09 -6.35 5.70
N LEU A 68 10.08 -6.32 4.36
CA LEU A 68 10.95 -7.15 3.52
C LEU A 68 12.43 -6.81 3.75
N PHE A 69 12.78 -5.52 3.84
CA PHE A 69 14.14 -5.06 4.10
C PHE A 69 14.64 -5.52 5.49
N ILE A 70 13.81 -5.36 6.54
CA ILE A 70 14.14 -5.82 7.89
C ILE A 70 14.30 -7.34 7.91
N TYR A 71 13.38 -8.07 7.28
CA TYR A 71 13.44 -9.53 7.16
C TYR A 71 14.74 -9.98 6.46
N TYR A 72 15.05 -9.38 5.32
CA TYR A 72 16.28 -9.67 4.57
C TYR A 72 17.54 -9.33 5.38
N SER A 73 17.54 -8.18 6.07
CA SER A 73 18.64 -7.77 6.94
C SER A 73 18.85 -8.73 8.12
N THR A 74 17.77 -9.28 8.67
CA THR A 74 17.81 -10.23 9.79
C THR A 74 18.36 -11.59 9.34
N ILE A 75 17.91 -12.10 8.18
CA ILE A 75 18.46 -13.32 7.57
C ILE A 75 19.95 -13.14 7.25
N ARG A 76 20.32 -11.99 6.67
CA ARG A 76 21.71 -11.69 6.35
C ARG A 76 22.60 -11.69 7.59
N LYS A 77 22.14 -11.09 8.70
CA LYS A 77 22.87 -11.13 9.99
C LYS A 77 23.02 -12.55 10.54
N ARG A 78 21.98 -13.39 10.46
CA ARG A 78 22.06 -14.81 10.87
C ARG A 78 23.05 -15.61 10.02
N ALA A 79 23.05 -15.41 8.71
CA ALA A 79 23.99 -16.07 7.80
C ALA A 79 25.45 -15.67 8.07
N LEU A 80 25.70 -14.38 8.38
CA LEU A 80 27.03 -13.90 8.73
C LEU A 80 27.49 -14.41 10.11
N GLY A 81 26.61 -14.43 11.11
CA GLY A 81 26.92 -14.99 12.43
C GLY A 81 27.30 -16.48 12.38
N VAL A 82 26.64 -17.26 11.52
CA VAL A 82 27.01 -18.67 11.27
C VAL A 82 28.41 -18.79 10.65
N LYS A 83 28.79 -17.90 9.72
CA LYS A 83 30.13 -17.93 9.13
C LYS A 83 31.22 -17.62 10.16
N THR A 84 31.03 -16.60 11.00
CA THR A 84 32.01 -16.25 12.05
C THR A 84 32.22 -17.38 13.06
N PHE A 85 31.15 -18.10 13.41
CA PHE A 85 31.25 -19.26 14.31
C PHE A 85 32.02 -20.44 13.71
N GLN A 86 31.90 -20.66 12.39
CA GLN A 86 32.65 -21.69 11.69
C GLN A 86 34.14 -21.32 11.53
N THR A 87 34.46 -20.04 11.30
CA THR A 87 35.87 -19.58 11.23
C THR A 87 36.59 -19.71 12.57
N GLN A 88 35.90 -19.44 13.68
CA GLN A 88 36.46 -19.62 15.04
C GLN A 88 36.71 -21.11 15.35
N LYS A 89 35.80 -22.02 14.98
CA LYS A 89 36.03 -23.47 15.17
C LYS A 89 37.19 -24.03 14.35
N LEU A 90 37.45 -23.48 13.16
CA LEU A 90 38.56 -23.91 12.31
C LEU A 90 39.92 -23.46 12.86
N SER A 91 39.99 -22.26 13.47
CA SER A 91 41.21 -21.71 14.07
C SER A 91 41.61 -22.36 15.41
N ILE A 92 40.68 -23.01 16.12
CA ILE A 92 40.95 -23.70 17.40
C ILE A 92 41.41 -25.16 17.18
N LYS A 93 41.29 -25.67 15.94
CA LYS A 93 41.71 -27.03 15.55
C LYS A 93 43.10 -27.09 14.91
N GLN A 94 43.76 -25.94 14.71
CA GLN A 94 45.17 -25.84 14.32
C GLN A 94 46.02 -25.60 15.56
#